data_AF-A0AAV0UDD2-F1
#
_entry.id   AF-A0AAV0UDD2-F1
#
_cell.length_a   1.000
_cell.length_b   1.000
_cell.length_c   1.000
_cell.angle_alpha   90.00
_cell.angle_beta   90.00
_cell.angle_gamma   90.00
#
_symmetry.space_group_name_H-M   'P 1'
#
loop_
_entity.id
_entity.type
_entity.pdbx_description
1 polymer ?
#
loop_
_entity_poly.entity_id
_entity_poly.type
_entity_poly.pdbx_seq_one_letter_code
_entity_poly.pdbx_strand_id
1 'polypeptide(L)'
;MQSGRVLGRGGERRNPLVKQLVLENDRPAKISHLNFGLLSDVDMMKMSELCVHSKDLFKLQTREPASGGVLDKRLGVSNKKDTCDTCQLKAFGLCWSFWVH
;
A
#
# COMPACT_ATOMS: atom_id res chain seq x y z
N MET A 1 40.28 -23.21 -47.49
CA MET A 1 39.17 -23.45 -46.55
C MET A 1 39.16 -22.26 -45.58
N GLN A 2 38.39 -21.22 -45.90
CA GLN A 2 37.11 -20.85 -45.25
C GLN A 2 37.26 -20.67 -43.74
N SER A 3 37.26 -19.42 -43.25
CA SER A 3 36.07 -18.62 -42.92
C SER A 3 35.76 -18.73 -41.43
N GLY A 4 35.65 -17.59 -40.76
CA GLY A 4 35.27 -17.54 -39.35
C GLY A 4 35.24 -16.14 -38.78
N ARG A 5 34.45 -15.23 -39.38
CA ARG A 5 34.06 -13.97 -38.72
C ARG A 5 33.24 -14.33 -37.48
N VAL A 6 33.79 -14.15 -36.29
CA VAL A 6 32.98 -14.11 -35.08
C VAL A 6 32.47 -12.69 -34.89
N LEU A 7 31.25 -12.45 -35.36
CA LEU A 7 30.45 -11.27 -35.01
C LEU A 7 29.96 -11.44 -33.56
N GLY A 8 30.80 -11.04 -32.61
CA GLY A 8 30.42 -10.86 -31.21
C GLY A 8 29.69 -9.53 -31.05
N ARG A 9 28.39 -9.62 -30.76
CA ARG A 9 27.44 -8.53 -30.60
C ARG A 9 27.98 -7.47 -29.64
N GLY A 10 27.82 -6.20 -30.02
CA GLY A 10 28.16 -5.05 -29.19
C GLY A 10 27.53 -5.19 -27.80
N GLY A 11 28.38 -5.37 -26.80
CA GLY A 11 27.99 -5.20 -25.40
C GLY A 11 27.64 -3.74 -25.18
N GLU A 12 26.37 -3.49 -24.85
CA GLU A 12 25.87 -2.26 -24.27
C GLU A 12 26.88 -1.75 -23.24
N ARG A 13 27.56 -0.63 -23.54
CA ARG A 13 28.47 0.01 -22.58
C ARG A 13 27.60 0.60 -21.47
N ARG A 14 27.28 -0.19 -20.44
CA ARG A 14 26.68 0.32 -19.20
C ARG A 14 27.64 1.37 -18.64
N ASN A 15 27.22 2.63 -18.70
CA ASN A 15 28.00 3.76 -18.24
C ASN A 15 28.24 3.60 -16.72
N PRO A 16 29.48 3.46 -16.24
CA PRO A 16 29.76 3.20 -14.82
C PRO A 16 29.45 4.40 -13.91
N LEU A 17 29.02 5.54 -14.47
CA LEU A 17 28.65 6.75 -13.73
C LEU A 17 27.16 6.82 -13.36
N VAL A 18 26.31 5.86 -13.78
CA VAL A 18 24.95 5.76 -13.24
C VAL A 18 24.98 5.07 -11.89
N LYS A 19 24.71 5.83 -10.82
CA LYS A 19 24.51 5.29 -9.47
C LYS A 19 23.26 4.42 -9.48
N GLN A 20 23.43 3.11 -9.48
CA GLN A 20 22.33 2.18 -9.26
C GLN A 20 21.91 2.28 -7.79
N LEU A 21 20.64 2.62 -7.54
CA LEU A 21 20.06 2.52 -6.21
C LEU A 21 20.05 1.05 -5.82
N VAL A 22 20.97 0.64 -4.96
CA VAL A 22 20.94 -0.68 -4.35
C VAL A 22 19.88 -0.63 -3.26
N LEU A 23 18.70 -1.22 -3.52
CA LEU A 23 17.74 -1.48 -2.46
C LEU A 23 18.36 -2.47 -1.48
N GLU A 24 18.29 -2.13 -0.20
CA GLU A 24 18.73 -3.03 0.87
C GLU A 24 17.86 -4.30 0.81
N ASN A 25 18.51 -5.47 0.75
CA ASN A 25 17.80 -6.76 0.66
C ASN A 25 16.99 -7.00 1.95
N ASP A 26 15.82 -7.63 1.81
CA ASP A 26 14.95 -8.06 2.91
C ASP A 26 15.72 -8.98 3.87
N ARG A 27 16.32 -8.38 4.90
CA ARG A 27 16.91 -9.13 6.01
C ARG A 27 15.77 -9.60 6.91
N PRO A 28 15.75 -10.87 7.32
CA PRO A 28 14.73 -11.34 8.25
C PRO A 28 14.87 -10.59 9.58
N ALA A 29 13.92 -9.69 9.84
CA ALA A 29 13.84 -8.95 11.09
C ALA A 29 13.10 -9.79 12.14
N LYS A 30 13.64 -9.84 13.36
CA LYS A 30 12.96 -10.44 14.51
C LYS A 30 12.51 -9.31 15.44
N ILE A 31 11.24 -9.32 15.82
CA ILE A 31 10.70 -8.38 16.81
C ILE A 31 11.41 -8.65 18.14
N SER A 32 12.16 -7.65 18.65
CA SER A 32 12.89 -7.75 19.91
C SER A 32 11.98 -7.48 21.11
N HIS A 33 11.25 -6.36 21.08
CA HIS A 33 10.38 -5.90 22.15
C HIS A 33 9.11 -5.24 21.59
N LEU A 34 8.02 -5.37 22.32
CA LEU A 34 6.79 -4.60 22.11
C LEU A 34 6.76 -3.48 23.14
N ASN A 35 6.67 -2.24 22.67
CA ASN A 35 6.48 -1.08 23.55
C ASN A 35 5.01 -0.67 23.54
N PHE A 36 4.39 -0.64 24.71
CA PHE A 36 3.03 -0.15 24.87
C PHE A 36 3.09 1.31 25.33
N GLY A 37 2.36 2.16 24.65
CA GLY A 37 2.26 3.58 24.96
C GLY A 37 0.88 4.11 24.65
N LEU A 38 0.63 5.33 25.10
CA LEU A 38 -0.52 6.10 24.65
C LEU A 38 -0.15 6.83 23.36
N LEU A 39 -1.13 6.92 22.49
CA LEU A 39 -1.01 7.65 21.24
C LEU A 39 -1.43 9.10 21.46
N SER A 40 -0.59 10.06 21.03
CA SER A 40 -0.95 11.47 21.07
C SER A 40 -2.02 11.79 20.01
N ASP A 41 -2.76 12.87 20.21
CA ASP A 41 -3.70 13.42 19.22
C ASP A 41 -3.03 13.68 17.86
N VAL A 42 -1.84 14.27 17.88
CA VAL A 42 -1.06 14.54 16.67
C VAL A 42 -0.66 13.24 15.96
N ASP A 43 -0.29 12.20 16.70
CA ASP A 43 0.10 10.92 16.10
C ASP A 43 -1.12 10.11 15.61
N MET A 44 -2.27 10.25 16.28
CA MET A 44 -3.55 9.74 15.76
C MET A 44 -3.87 10.35 14.40
N MET A 45 -3.76 11.67 14.27
CA MET A 45 -4.04 12.36 13.00
C MET A 45 -3.07 11.95 11.90
N LYS A 46 -1.78 11.77 12.20
CA LYS A 46 -0.78 11.32 11.21
C LYS A 46 -1.03 9.91 10.70
N MET A 47 -1.55 9.02 11.54
CA MET A 47 -1.86 7.64 11.14
C MET A 47 -3.25 7.49 10.52
N SER A 48 -4.13 8.49 10.72
CA SER A 48 -5.47 8.48 10.15
C SER A 48 -5.44 8.78 8.65
N GLU A 49 -6.19 8.00 7.86
CA GLU A 49 -6.33 8.27 6.43
C GLU A 49 -7.54 9.15 6.09
N LEU A 50 -8.53 9.17 6.97
CA LEU A 50 -9.71 10.00 6.84
C LEU A 50 -10.30 10.38 8.20
N CYS A 51 -10.99 11.51 8.21
CA CYS A 51 -11.82 11.94 9.34
C CYS A 51 -13.27 11.56 9.07
N VAL A 52 -13.91 10.84 10.00
CA VAL A 52 -15.33 10.49 9.87
C VAL A 52 -16.15 11.67 10.40
N HIS A 53 -16.93 12.27 9.50
CA HIS A 53 -17.78 13.41 9.84
C HIS A 53 -19.28 13.08 9.77
N SER A 54 -19.64 11.95 9.15
CA SER A 54 -21.03 11.53 8.99
C SER A 54 -21.37 10.32 9.87
N LYS A 55 -22.58 10.32 10.43
CA LYS A 55 -23.12 9.20 11.23
C LYS A 55 -23.84 8.16 10.36
N ASP A 56 -24.04 8.47 9.08
CA ASP A 56 -24.77 7.62 8.15
C ASP A 56 -23.90 6.43 7.75
N LEU A 57 -24.46 5.22 7.84
CA LEU A 57 -23.77 3.99 7.44
C LEU A 57 -23.91 3.76 5.94
N PHE A 58 -25.12 3.97 5.41
CA PHE A 58 -25.48 3.71 4.02
C PHE A 58 -26.35 4.83 3.47
N LYS A 59 -26.21 5.12 2.18
CA LYS A 59 -27.13 5.98 1.44
C LYS A 59 -28.47 5.26 1.29
N LEU A 60 -29.57 5.89 1.73
CA LEU A 60 -30.91 5.28 1.71
C LEU A 60 -31.36 4.81 0.31
N GLN A 61 -30.95 5.52 -0.74
CA GLN A 61 -31.39 5.25 -2.12
C GLN A 61 -30.63 4.11 -2.78
N THR A 62 -29.30 4.07 -2.65
CA THR A 62 -28.45 3.09 -3.35
C THR A 62 -28.01 1.92 -2.45
N ARG A 63 -28.24 2.02 -1.13
CA ARG A 63 -27.71 1.11 -0.09
C ARG A 63 -26.19 0.94 -0.16
N GLU A 64 -25.51 1.89 -0.77
CA GLU A 64 -24.06 1.95 -0.81
C GLU A 64 -23.53 2.60 0.46
N PRO A 65 -22.33 2.22 0.92
CA PRO A 65 -21.72 2.86 2.09
C PRO A 65 -21.65 4.38 1.90
N ALA A 66 -21.98 5.12 2.96
CA ALA A 66 -21.89 6.57 2.92
C ALA A 66 -20.42 7.01 2.88
N SER A 67 -20.11 7.96 2.00
CA SER A 67 -18.80 8.60 1.90
C SER A 67 -18.55 9.46 3.13
N GLY A 68 -17.40 9.30 3.80
CA GLY A 68 -17.09 9.96 5.06
C GLY A 68 -17.85 9.39 6.27
N GLY A 69 -18.42 8.20 6.13
CA GLY A 69 -19.04 7.42 7.20
C GLY A 69 -18.12 6.31 7.69
N VAL A 70 -18.56 5.56 8.70
CA VAL A 70 -17.76 4.49 9.33
C VAL A 70 -17.48 3.32 8.38
N LEU A 71 -18.30 3.13 7.34
CA LEU A 71 -18.17 2.06 6.35
C LEU A 71 -17.58 2.54 5.02
N ASP A 72 -16.89 3.68 5.01
CA ASP A 72 -16.23 4.20 3.81
C ASP A 72 -15.25 3.16 3.24
N LYS A 73 -15.28 2.95 1.91
CA LYS A 73 -14.46 1.97 1.19
C LYS A 73 -12.96 2.25 1.31
N ARG A 74 -12.58 3.49 1.66
CA ARG A 74 -11.20 3.87 1.99
C ARG A 74 -10.68 3.24 3.28
N LEU A 75 -11.56 2.89 4.22
CA LEU A 75 -11.18 2.19 5.46
C LEU A 75 -10.98 0.70 5.28
N GLY A 76 -11.36 0.24 4.10
CA GLY A 76 -11.36 -1.14 3.72
C GLY A 76 -12.73 -1.67 3.42
N VAL A 77 -12.74 -2.76 2.68
CA VAL A 77 -13.96 -3.43 2.24
C VAL A 77 -14.10 -4.74 2.98
N SER A 78 -15.23 -4.94 3.65
CA SER A 78 -15.58 -6.23 4.26
C SER A 78 -16.23 -7.18 3.25
N ASN A 79 -16.63 -6.67 2.08
CA ASN A 79 -17.34 -7.42 1.06
C ASN A 79 -16.37 -7.98 0.01
N LYS A 80 -16.68 -9.16 -0.53
CA LYS A 80 -15.87 -9.80 -1.58
C LYS A 80 -16.06 -9.15 -2.96
N LYS A 81 -17.15 -8.39 -3.13
CA LYS A 81 -17.54 -7.74 -4.38
C LYS A 81 -16.88 -6.38 -4.56
N ASP A 82 -16.73 -5.63 -3.47
CA ASP A 82 -16.15 -4.30 -3.47
C ASP A 82 -14.62 -4.38 -3.37
N THR A 83 -13.95 -3.37 -3.92
CA THR A 83 -12.49 -3.17 -3.85
C THR A 83 -12.20 -1.97 -2.95
N CYS A 84 -11.14 -2.05 -2.13
CA CYS A 84 -10.70 -0.93 -1.30
C CYS A 84 -10.14 0.18 -2.19
N ASP A 85 -10.49 1.44 -1.92
CA ASP A 85 -10.00 2.58 -2.70
C ASP A 85 -8.54 2.92 -2.39
N THR A 86 -8.06 2.65 -1.17
CA THR A 86 -6.68 2.94 -0.77
C THR A 86 -5.70 1.88 -1.28
N CYS A 87 -5.96 0.59 -1.00
CA CYS A 87 -5.02 -0.47 -1.37
C CYS A 87 -5.35 -1.15 -2.69
N GLN A 88 -6.52 -0.88 -3.31
CA GLN A 88 -6.99 -1.52 -4.55
C GLN A 88 -7.08 -3.05 -4.49
N LEU A 89 -6.97 -3.61 -3.28
CA LEU A 89 -7.08 -5.03 -3.01
C LEU A 89 -8.49 -5.37 -2.53
N LYS A 90 -8.87 -6.64 -2.74
CA LYS A 90 -10.11 -7.20 -2.20
C LYS A 90 -9.93 -7.55 -0.73
N ALA A 91 -11.05 -7.65 0.00
CA ALA A 91 -11.13 -7.93 1.43
C ALA A 91 -10.22 -9.07 1.94
N PHE A 92 -9.92 -10.06 1.09
CA PHE A 92 -9.24 -11.29 1.49
C PHE A 92 -7.70 -11.20 1.53
N GLY A 93 -7.09 -10.11 1.06
CA GLY A 93 -5.65 -10.10 0.82
C GLY A 93 -4.95 -8.80 1.16
N LEU A 94 -4.94 -8.39 2.43
CA LEU A 94 -4.14 -7.24 2.92
C LEU A 94 -4.83 -5.87 2.81
N CYS A 95 -6.15 -5.80 3.04
CA CYS A 95 -6.71 -4.51 3.40
C CYS A 95 -6.25 -4.18 4.83
N TRP A 96 -5.22 -3.34 4.95
CA TRP A 96 -4.79 -2.81 6.24
C TRP A 96 -5.96 -1.96 6.73
N SER A 97 -6.58 -2.35 7.85
CA SER A 97 -7.67 -1.57 8.43
C SER A 97 -7.14 -0.17 8.73
N PHE A 98 -7.62 0.84 7.98
CA PHE A 98 -7.11 2.19 8.11
C PHE A 98 -7.70 2.84 9.34
N TRP A 99 -6.86 3.59 10.06
CA TRP A 99 -7.27 4.31 11.26
C TRP A 99 -8.04 5.58 10.91
N VAL A 100 -8.95 5.94 11.80
CA VAL A 100 -9.81 7.12 11.71
C VAL A 100 -9.71 7.89 13.02
N HIS A 101 -9.77 9.21 12.93
CA HIS A 101 -9.98 10.10 14.07
C HIS A 101 -11.30 10.87 13.90
#